data_AF-A0A966MYZ5-F1
#
_entry.id   AF-A0A966MYZ5-F1
#
_cell.length_a   1.000
_cell.length_b   1.000
_cell.length_c   1.000
_cell.angle_alpha   90.00
_cell.angle_beta   90.00
_cell.angle_gamma   90.00
#
_symmetry.space_group_name_H-M   'P 1'
#
loop_
_entity.id
_entity.type
_entity.pdbx_description
1 polymer ?
#
loop_
_entity_poly.entity_id
_entity_poly.type
_entity_poly.pdbx_seq_one_letter_code
_entity_poly.pdbx_strand_id
1 'polypeptide(L)'
;MSNTTLWWLIVVLSITAYGLKAFGFVLAGGRRMPAAVERCLALIPAALLAALVAKDTFTLAQEVVVDARLAGVIVAGVAVWRRAPFIVVVVLAMAATAVVRAVA
;
A
#
# COMPACT_ATOMS: atom_id res chain seq x y z
N MET A 1 -21.60 18.18 -0.86
CA MET A 1 -21.05 18.50 -2.21
C MET A 1 -22.11 18.15 -3.23
N SER A 2 -22.36 18.98 -4.24
CA SER A 2 -23.32 18.64 -5.31
C SER A 2 -22.70 17.60 -6.26
N ASN A 3 -23.52 16.73 -6.85
CA ASN A 3 -23.06 15.69 -7.79
C ASN A 3 -22.22 16.29 -8.93
N THR A 4 -22.60 17.45 -9.44
CA THR A 4 -21.85 18.17 -10.48
C THR A 4 -20.42 18.51 -10.05
N THR A 5 -20.23 18.95 -8.80
CA THR A 5 -18.89 19.23 -8.26
C THR A 5 -18.06 17.96 -8.08
N LEU A 6 -18.68 16.85 -7.67
CA LEU A 6 -17.99 15.55 -7.56
C LEU A 6 -17.46 15.06 -8.91
N TRP A 7 -18.30 15.11 -9.95
CA TRP A 7 -17.89 14.74 -11.30
C TRP A 7 -16.76 15.62 -11.83
N TRP A 8 -16.81 16.93 -11.56
CA TRP A 8 -15.72 17.84 -11.90
C TRP A 8 -14.40 17.48 -11.20
N LEU A 9 -14.45 17.17 -9.90
CA LEU A 9 -13.25 16.76 -9.16
C LEU A 9 -12.66 15.46 -9.69
N ILE A 10 -13.49 14.47 -10.01
CA ILE A 10 -13.04 13.19 -10.59
C ILE A 10 -12.33 13.43 -11.93
N VAL A 11 -12.91 14.25 -12.80
CA VAL A 11 -12.33 14.57 -14.11
C VAL A 11 -10.99 15.30 -13.95
N VAL A 12 -10.93 16.32 -13.09
CA VAL A 12 -9.69 17.06 -12.82
C VAL A 12 -8.61 16.14 -12.25
N LEU A 13 -8.93 15.34 -11.22
CA LEU A 13 -7.99 14.38 -10.62
C LEU A 13 -7.48 13.36 -11.64
N SER A 14 -8.36 12.84 -12.49
CA SER A 14 -8.00 11.88 -13.54
C SER A 14 -7.05 12.51 -14.56
N ILE A 15 -7.36 13.72 -15.04
CA ILE A 15 -6.51 14.44 -15.99
C ILE A 15 -5.15 14.75 -15.38
N THR A 16 -5.10 15.25 -14.14
CA THR A 16 -3.84 15.55 -13.45
C THR A 16 -3.00 14.28 -13.24
N ALA A 17 -3.61 13.17 -12.84
CA ALA A 17 -2.91 11.90 -12.66
C ALA A 17 -2.32 11.38 -13.97
N TYR A 18 -3.09 11.41 -15.07
CA TYR A 18 -2.60 11.03 -16.39
C TYR A 18 -1.51 11.97 -16.90
N GLY A 19 -1.68 13.28 -16.71
CA GLY A 19 -0.69 14.30 -17.06
C GLY A 19 0.65 14.05 -16.37
N LEU A 20 0.64 13.74 -15.07
CA LEU A 20 1.85 13.41 -14.32
C LEU A 20 2.53 12.14 -14.85
N LYS A 21 1.74 11.11 -15.20
CA LYS A 21 2.26 9.86 -15.75
C LYS A 21 2.91 10.08 -17.13
N ALA A 22 2.23 10.84 -17.99
CA ALA A 22 2.74 11.22 -19.31
C ALA A 22 3.99 12.09 -19.22
N PHE A 23 4.03 13.03 -18.27
CA PHE A 23 5.20 13.87 -18.01
C PHE A 23 6.43 13.03 -17.66
N GLY A 24 6.26 11.98 -16.85
CA GLY A 24 7.31 11.00 -16.56
C GLY A 24 7.85 10.30 -17.80
N PHE A 25 6.97 9.87 -18.71
CA PHE A 25 7.38 9.25 -19.98
C PHE A 25 8.10 10.23 -20.92
N VAL A 26 7.63 11.47 -21.03
CA VAL A 26 8.25 12.49 -21.88
C VAL A 26 9.64 12.88 -21.37
N LEU A 27 9.83 12.99 -20.04
CA LEU A 27 11.13 13.31 -19.44
C LEU A 27 12.12 12.13 -19.48
N ALA A 28 11.63 10.89 -19.40
CA ALA A 28 12.45 9.68 -19.31
C ALA A 28 12.69 8.97 -20.65
N GLY A 29 11.86 9.22 -21.67
CA GLY A 29 11.80 8.41 -22.90
C GLY A 29 13.07 8.34 -23.73
N GLY A 30 14.03 9.25 -23.53
CA GLY A 30 15.31 9.26 -24.25
C GLY A 30 16.56 9.05 -23.38
N ARG A 31 16.43 8.94 -22.05
CA ARG A 31 17.57 8.93 -21.13
C ARG A 31 17.77 7.54 -20.55
N ARG A 32 18.96 6.96 -20.73
CA ARG A 32 19.36 5.75 -19.99
C ARG A 32 19.42 6.12 -18.50
N MET A 33 18.49 5.59 -17.72
CA MET A 33 18.44 5.78 -16.28
C MET A 33 19.67 5.12 -15.63
N PRO A 34 20.30 5.74 -14.62
CA PRO A 34 21.34 5.08 -13.85
C PRO A 34 20.79 3.81 -13.20
N ALA A 35 21.59 2.74 -13.13
CA ALA A 35 21.17 1.45 -12.58
C ALA A 35 20.58 1.54 -11.15
N ALA A 36 20.99 2.54 -10.36
CA ALA A 36 20.42 2.81 -9.04
C ALA A 36 18.94 3.26 -9.11
N VAL A 37 18.59 4.10 -10.09
CA VAL A 37 17.23 4.63 -10.26
C VAL A 37 16.28 3.53 -10.70
N GLU A 38 16.73 2.65 -11.60
CA GLU A 38 15.94 1.51 -12.08
C GLU A 38 15.63 0.52 -10.95
N ARG A 39 16.62 0.22 -10.09
CA ARG A 39 16.42 -0.59 -8.88
C ARG A 39 15.40 0.04 -7.93
N CYS A 40 15.48 1.35 -7.70
CA CYS A 40 14.50 2.06 -6.88
C CYS A 40 13.10 2.00 -7.51
N LEU A 41 12.99 2.22 -8.82
CA LEU A 41 11.70 2.20 -9.53
C LEU A 41 11.01 0.83 -9.43
N ALA A 42 11.79 -0.25 -9.49
CA ALA A 42 11.30 -1.62 -9.28
C ALA A 42 10.79 -1.86 -7.84
N LEU A 43 11.30 -1.12 -6.85
CA LEU A 43 10.91 -1.22 -5.44
C LEU A 43 9.71 -0.31 -5.09
N ILE A 44 9.39 0.70 -5.91
CA ILE A 44 8.29 1.65 -5.64
C ILE A 44 6.96 0.93 -5.39
N PRO A 45 6.50 -0.03 -6.21
CA PRO A 45 5.21 -0.68 -5.98
C PRO A 45 5.15 -1.40 -4.63
N ALA A 46 6.21 -2.14 -4.28
CA ALA A 46 6.31 -2.83 -3.01
C ALA A 46 6.37 -1.84 -1.83
N ALA A 47 7.13 -0.76 -1.95
CA ALA A 47 7.25 0.28 -0.93
C ALA A 47 5.91 1.03 -0.72
N LEU A 48 5.19 1.33 -1.80
CA LEU A 48 3.86 1.95 -1.74
C LEU A 48 2.83 1.03 -1.10
N LEU A 49 2.82 -0.26 -1.46
CA LEU A 49 1.94 -1.25 -0.82
C LEU A 49 2.28 -1.41 0.67
N ALA A 50 3.56 -1.47 1.02
CA ALA A 50 3.99 -1.52 2.42
C ALA A 50 3.59 -0.26 3.20
N ALA A 51 3.75 0.92 2.61
CA ALA A 51 3.33 2.18 3.21
C ALA A 51 1.81 2.27 3.36
N LEU A 52 1.05 1.76 2.38
CA LEU A 52 -0.42 1.70 2.43
C LEU A 52 -0.87 0.77 3.56
N VAL A 53 -0.31 -0.43 3.64
CA VAL A 53 -0.59 -1.39 4.73
C VAL A 53 -0.23 -0.78 6.08
N ALA A 54 0.92 -0.12 6.20
CA ALA A 54 1.30 0.57 7.44
C ALA A 54 0.28 1.65 7.79
N LYS A 55 -0.06 2.54 6.86
CA LYS A 55 -1.04 3.60 7.07
C LYS A 55 -2.42 3.04 7.47
N ASP A 56 -2.91 2.04 6.75
CA ASP A 56 -4.22 1.41 7.03
C ASP A 56 -4.21 0.62 8.33
N THR A 57 -3.05 0.21 8.84
CA THR A 57 -2.90 -0.45 10.14
C THR A 57 -2.84 0.55 11.29
N PHE A 58 -2.22 1.72 11.07
CA PHE A 58 -1.96 2.71 12.13
C PHE A 58 -2.96 3.87 12.17
N THR A 59 -3.76 4.11 11.12
CA THR A 59 -4.66 5.27 11.06
C THR A 59 -6.03 4.89 10.50
N LEU A 60 -7.06 4.90 11.35
CA LEU A 60 -8.45 4.89 10.92
C LEU A 60 -9.14 6.17 11.41
N ALA A 61 -9.44 7.05 10.46
CA ALA A 61 -10.34 8.21 10.55
C ALA A 61 -10.09 9.31 11.61
N GLN A 62 -9.50 9.04 12.78
CA GLN A 62 -9.00 9.99 13.80
C GLN A 62 -8.79 9.32 15.17
N GLU A 63 -9.10 8.04 15.34
CA GLU A 63 -8.91 7.32 16.60
C GLU A 63 -7.81 6.27 16.46
N VAL A 64 -6.82 6.31 17.37
CA VAL A 64 -5.76 5.31 17.48
C VAL A 64 -6.36 4.08 18.16
N VAL A 65 -7.19 3.33 17.43
CA VAL A 65 -7.58 1.98 17.84
C VAL A 65 -6.48 1.05 17.33
N VAL A 66 -5.89 0.28 18.24
CA VAL A 66 -4.96 -0.80 17.89
C VAL A 66 -5.77 -1.87 17.17
N ASP A 67 -5.99 -1.70 15.87
CA ASP A 67 -6.83 -2.60 15.07
C ASP A 67 -6.19 -4.00 15.06
N ALA A 68 -7.03 -5.03 15.11
CA ALA A 68 -6.65 -6.45 15.10
C ALA A 68 -5.69 -6.80 13.93
N ARG A 69 -5.65 -5.95 12.91
CA ARG A 69 -4.73 -5.99 11.77
C ARG A 69 -3.25 -5.89 12.18
N LEU A 70 -2.91 -5.11 13.21
CA LEU A 70 -1.52 -4.98 13.67
C LEU A 70 -0.97 -6.32 14.17
N ALA A 71 -1.78 -7.08 14.91
CA ALA A 71 -1.41 -8.42 15.36
C ALA A 71 -1.19 -9.38 14.17
N GLY A 72 -2.04 -9.31 13.15
CA GLY A 72 -1.85 -10.05 11.91
C GLY A 72 -0.54 -9.71 11.18
N VAL A 73 -0.17 -8.43 11.10
CA VAL A 73 1.08 -7.97 10.48
C VAL A 73 2.31 -8.44 11.25
N ILE A 74 2.29 -8.38 12.59
CA ILE A 74 3.39 -8.87 13.42
C ILE A 74 3.60 -10.37 13.22
N VAL A 75 2.53 -11.16 13.23
CA VAL A 75 2.59 -12.61 13.01
C VAL A 75 3.09 -12.94 11.61
N ALA A 76 2.63 -12.22 10.58
CA ALA A 76 3.12 -12.36 9.22
C ALA A 76 4.64 -12.08 9.14
N GLY A 77 5.10 -10.99 9.77
CA GLY A 77 6.52 -10.63 9.82
C GLY A 77 7.38 -11.72 10.46
N VAL A 78 6.93 -12.30 11.58
CA VAL A 78 7.63 -13.40 12.25
C VAL A 78 7.65 -14.67 11.39
N ALA A 79 6.54 -15.00 10.72
CA ALA A 79 6.46 -16.17 9.85
C ALA A 79 7.38 -16.04 8.62
N VAL A 80 7.46 -14.85 8.03
CA VAL A 80 8.41 -14.55 6.94
C VAL A 80 9.85 -14.64 7.42
N TRP A 81 10.16 -14.15 8.63
CA TRP A 81 11.51 -14.23 9.20
C TRP A 81 11.98 -15.68 9.39
N ARG A 82 11.05 -16.59 9.70
CA ARG A 82 11.30 -18.04 9.76
C ARG A 82 11.35 -18.74 8.39
N ARG A 83 11.28 -18.00 7.28
CA ARG A 83 11.23 -18.53 5.90
C ARG A 83 10.07 -19.53 5.67
N ALA A 84 8.92 -19.30 6.30
CA ALA A 84 7.74 -20.13 6.09
C ALA A 84 7.20 -19.96 4.64
N PRO A 85 6.58 -21.00 4.05
CA PRO A 85 5.97 -20.89 2.73
C PRO A 85 4.82 -19.87 2.75
N PHE A 86 4.60 -19.16 1.63
CA PHE A 86 3.67 -18.03 1.54
C PHE A 86 2.27 -18.35 2.06
N ILE A 87 1.75 -19.55 1.76
CA ILE A 87 0.43 -19.99 2.22
C ILE A 87 0.35 -20.01 3.76
N VAL A 88 1.40 -20.44 4.44
CA VAL A 88 1.45 -20.54 5.91
C VAL A 88 1.48 -19.15 6.54
N VAL A 89 2.21 -18.22 5.94
CA VAL A 89 2.24 -16.81 6.37
C VAL A 89 0.84 -16.20 6.29
N VAL A 90 0.13 -16.40 5.19
CA VAL A 90 -1.23 -15.86 4.98
C VAL A 90 -2.22 -16.45 5.97
N VAL A 91 -2.21 -17.77 6.16
CA VAL A 91 -3.12 -18.45 7.10
C VAL A 91 -2.87 -18.00 8.53
N LEU A 92 -1.60 -17.90 8.96
CA LEU A 92 -1.26 -17.42 10.31
C LEU A 92 -1.68 -15.97 10.53
N ALA A 93 -1.47 -15.09 9.55
CA ALA A 93 -1.86 -13.68 9.64
C ALA A 93 -3.39 -13.52 9.74
N MET A 94 -4.14 -14.26 8.91
CA MET A 94 -5.61 -14.27 8.94
C MET A 94 -6.13 -14.82 10.26
N ALA A 95 -5.57 -15.93 10.76
CA ALA A 95 -5.96 -16.52 12.03
C ALA A 95 -5.70 -15.58 13.20
N ALA A 96 -4.52 -14.96 13.26
CA ALA A 96 -4.18 -13.99 14.30
C ALA A 96 -5.14 -12.78 14.27
N THR A 97 -5.41 -12.23 13.10
CA THR A 97 -6.38 -11.13 12.94
C THR A 97 -7.79 -11.54 13.37
N ALA A 98 -8.22 -12.76 13.02
CA ALA A 98 -9.53 -13.28 13.37
C ALA A 98 -9.69 -13.51 14.88
N VAL A 99 -8.66 -14.06 15.55
CA VAL A 99 -8.67 -14.29 17.00
C VAL A 99 -8.72 -12.95 17.76
N VAL A 100 -7.89 -11.98 17.36
CA VAL A 100 -7.90 -10.66 18.03
C VAL A 100 -9.23 -9.95 17.84
N ARG A 101 -9.83 -10.03 16.65
CA ARG A 101 -11.18 -9.48 16.38
C ARG A 101 -12.30 -10.23 17.13
N ALA A 102 -12.11 -11.51 17.45
CA ALA A 102 -13.11 -12.27 18.19
C ALA A 102 -13.07 -11.99 19.70
N VAL A 103 -11.94 -11.47 20.20
CA VAL A 103 -11.72 -11.17 21.63
C VAL A 103 -11.93 -9.68 21.96
N ALA A 104 -11.79 -8.79 20.96
CA ALA A 104 -12.09 -7.36 21.05
C ALA A 104 -13.57 -7.07 20.79
#